data_AF-A0A544TDH1-F1
#
_entry.id   AF-A0A544TDH1-F1
#
_cell.length_a   1.000
_cell.length_b   1.000
_cell.length_c   1.000
_cell.angle_alpha   90.00
_cell.angle_beta   90.00
_cell.angle_gamma   90.00
#
_symmetry.space_group_name_H-M   'P 1'
#
loop_
_entity.id
_entity.type
_entity.pdbx_description
1 polymer ?
#
loop_
_entity_poly.entity_id
_entity_poly.type
_entity_poly.pdbx_seq_one_letter_code
_entity_poly.pdbx_strand_id
1 'polypeptide(L)' 'MTCFTNEDVRDDIFEAITIILGFNILDFSQIELGYMNLKWKIKTEIGGLFVKQYNKTRYPEQMELW' A
#
# COMPACT_ATOMS: atom_id res chain seq x y z
N MET A 1 -12.39 0.92 -21.20
CA MET A 1 -11.83 -0.15 -20.34
C MET A 1 -10.53 0.39 -19.80
N THR A 2 -10.56 0.97 -18.60
CA THR A 2 -9.35 1.46 -17.92
C THR A 2 -8.67 0.25 -17.28
N CYS A 3 -7.43 -0.03 -17.69
CA CYS A 3 -6.57 -0.96 -16.97
C CYS A 3 -5.92 -0.19 -15.82
N PHE A 4 -6.10 -0.67 -14.59
CA PHE A 4 -5.39 -0.13 -13.43
C PHE A 4 -3.98 -0.72 -13.40
N THR A 5 -3.00 0.16 -13.26
CA THR A 5 -1.58 -0.16 -13.12
C THR A 5 -1.24 -0.36 -11.64
N ASN A 6 -0.05 -0.92 -11.38
CA ASN A 6 0.47 -0.97 -10.02
C ASN A 6 0.76 0.44 -9.45
N GLU A 7 1.01 1.41 -10.34
CA GLU A 7 1.23 2.82 -9.98
C GLU A 7 -0.07 3.47 -9.48
N ASP A 8 -1.21 3.17 -10.11
CA ASP A 8 -2.51 3.68 -9.65
C ASP A 8 -2.84 3.19 -8.23
N VAL A 9 -2.61 1.90 -7.95
CA VAL A 9 -2.81 1.33 -6.61
C VAL A 9 -1.85 1.94 -5.59
N ARG A 10 -0.61 2.22 -5.98
CA ARG A 10 0.36 2.90 -5.11
C ARG A 10 -0.13 4.29 -4.77
N ASP A 11 -0.54 5.07 -5.77
CA ASP A 11 -0.89 6.47 -5.61
C ASP A 11 -2.14 6.65 -4.74
N ASP A 12 -3.16 5.80 -4.94
CA ASP A 12 -4.34 5.76 -4.06
C ASP A 12 -3.97 5.48 -2.60
N ILE A 13 -3.08 4.50 -2.36
CA ILE A 13 -2.62 4.15 -1.01
C ILE A 13 -1.79 5.30 -0.41
N PHE A 14 -0.96 5.97 -1.20
CA PHE A 14 -0.08 7.04 -0.73
C PHE A 14 -0.86 8.31 -0.42
N GLU A 15 -1.89 8.61 -1.21
CA GLU A 15 -2.85 9.66 -0.92
C GLU A 15 -3.58 9.35 0.39
N ALA A 16 -4.05 8.12 0.60
CA ALA A 16 -4.69 7.71 1.84
C ALA A 16 -3.76 7.86 3.06
N ILE A 17 -2.47 7.51 2.94
CA ILE A 17 -1.49 7.73 4.01
C ILE A 17 -1.34 9.22 4.34
N THR A 18 -1.32 10.07 3.31
CA THR A 18 -1.17 11.52 3.49
C THR A 18 -2.42 12.14 4.10
N ILE A 19 -3.61 11.81 3.59
CA ILE A 19 -4.87 12.45 3.97
C ILE A 19 -5.47 11.85 5.24
N ILE A 20 -5.47 10.52 5.39
CA ILE A 20 -6.13 9.83 6.50
C ILE A 20 -5.19 9.71 7.70
N LEU A 21 -3.93 9.32 7.48
CA LEU A 21 -2.97 9.16 8.57
C LEU A 21 -2.21 10.46 8.87
N GLY A 22 -2.23 11.44 7.97
CA GLY A 22 -1.60 12.75 8.18
C GLY A 22 -0.08 12.74 8.05
N PHE A 23 0.51 11.74 7.39
CA PHE A 23 1.96 11.60 7.27
C PHE A 23 2.45 11.99 5.88
N ASN A 24 3.45 12.87 5.83
CA ASN A 24 4.14 13.18 4.58
C ASN A 24 5.10 12.05 4.19
N ILE A 25 5.03 11.60 2.93
CA ILE A 25 5.94 10.61 2.36
C ILE A 25 7.20 11.32 1.83
N LEU A 26 8.36 10.94 2.36
CA LEU A 26 9.68 11.50 1.99
C LEU A 26 10.42 10.65 0.96
N ASP A 27 10.26 9.32 1.03
CA ASP A 27 10.89 8.36 0.14
C ASP A 27 10.12 7.03 0.17
N PHE A 28 10.22 6.23 -0.89
CA PHE A 28 9.60 4.91 -0.93
C PHE A 28 10.38 3.94 -1.83
N SER A 29 10.30 2.66 -1.50
CA SER A 29 10.81 1.58 -2.34
C SER A 29 9.83 0.42 -2.37
N GLN A 30 9.59 -0.13 -3.56
CA GLN A 30 8.78 -1.32 -3.72
C GLN A 30 9.58 -2.56 -3.30
N ILE A 31 8.92 -3.48 -2.59
CA ILE A 31 9.50 -4.75 -2.16
C ILE A 31 8.95 -5.85 -3.06
N GLU A 32 9.78 -6.35 -3.99
CA GLU A 32 9.41 -7.41 -4.91
C GLU A 32 9.56 -8.80 -4.24
N LEU A 33 8.51 -9.24 -3.54
CA LEU A 33 8.47 -10.57 -2.93
C LEU A 33 7.11 -11.25 -3.14
N GLY A 34 7.07 -12.12 -4.15
CA GLY A 34 5.98 -13.05 -4.44
C GLY A 34 4.96 -12.54 -5.46
N TYR A 35 4.12 -13.45 -5.96
CA TYR A 35 3.07 -13.14 -6.93
C TYR A 35 1.89 -12.42 -6.24
N MET A 36 1.38 -11.35 -6.88
CA MET A 36 0.11 -10.66 -6.53
C MET A 36 0.01 -9.97 -5.15
N ASN A 37 1.11 -9.60 -4.50
CA ASN A 37 1.06 -8.71 -3.33
C ASN A 37 1.98 -7.53 -3.56
N LEU A 38 1.44 -6.31 -3.58
CA LEU A 38 2.26 -5.11 -3.61
C LEU A 38 2.65 -4.73 -2.19
N LYS A 39 3.93 -4.41 -2.02
CA LYS A 39 4.52 -4.07 -0.73
C LYS A 39 5.48 -2.89 -0.91
N TRP A 40 5.48 -1.98 0.04
CA TRP A 40 6.38 -0.83 0.03
C TRP A 40 7.00 -0.62 1.40
N LYS A 41 8.27 -0.22 1.38
CA LYS A 41 8.91 0.45 2.51
C LYS A 41 8.81 1.95 2.25
N ILE A 42 8.15 2.66 3.16
CA ILE A 42 7.90 4.10 3.05
C ILE A 42 8.66 4.79 4.17
N LYS A 43 9.33 5.90 3.85
CA LYS A 43 9.91 6.80 4.84
C LYS A 43 9.00 8.01 4.98
N THR A 44 8.57 8.29 6.19
CA THR A 44 7.79 9.49 6.54
C THR A 44 8.59 10.36 7.51
N GLU A 45 8.03 11.52 7.85
CA GLU A 45 8.62 12.44 8.84
C GLU A 45 8.68 11.86 10.26
N ILE A 46 7.83 10.87 10.58
CA ILE A 46 7.79 10.23 11.89
C ILE A 46 8.52 8.88 11.97
N GLY A 47 9.02 8.37 10.84
CA GLY A 47 9.75 7.09 10.81
C GLY A 47 9.50 6.27 9.55
N GLY A 48 9.79 4.97 9.63
CA GLY A 48 9.57 4.03 8.53
C GLY A 48 8.24 3.29 8.68
N LEU A 49 7.49 3.19 7.58
CA LEU A 49 6.28 2.37 7.48
C LEU A 49 6.50 1.19 6.53
N PHE A 50 5.88 0.06 6.84
CA PHE A 50 5.73 -1.06 5.93
C PHE A 50 4.28 -1.15 5.48
N VAL A 51 4.05 -1.03 4.19
CA VAL A 51 2.71 -1.04 3.59
C VAL A 51 2.56 -2.27 2.72
N LYS A 52 1.42 -2.96 2.83
CA LYS A 52 1.12 -4.16 2.08
C LYS A 52 -0.33 -4.10 1.59
N GLN A 53 -0.49 -4.16 0.27
CA GLN A 53 -1.79 -4.39 -0.35
C GLN A 53 -2.08 -5.89 -0.32
N TYR A 54 -3.26 -6.26 0.16
CA TYR A 54 -3.72 -7.64 0.21
C TYR A 54 -4.65 -7.92 -0.97
N ASN A 55 -4.47 -9.07 -1.60
CA ASN A 55 -5.40 -9.54 -2.63
C ASN A 55 -6.71 -10.01 -1.98
N LYS A 56 -7.83 -9.34 -2.31
CA LYS A 56 -9.16 -9.63 -1.75
C LYS A 56 -9.65 -11.06 -2.00
N THR A 57 -9.26 -11.68 -3.12
CA THR A 57 -9.62 -13.08 -3.42
C THR A 57 -8.96 -14.07 -2.46
N ARG A 58 -7.78 -13.72 -1.93
CA ARG A 58 -7.04 -14.56 -0.98
C ARG A 58 -7.48 -14.35 0.47
N TYR A 59 -7.99 -13.17 0.80
CA TYR A 59 -8.45 -12.81 2.14
C TYR A 59 -9.93 -12.44 2.06
N PRO A 60 -10.85 -13.41 2.21
CA PRO A 60 -12.27 -13.12 2.25
C PRO A 60 -12.61 -12.22 3.44
N GLU A 61 -13.68 -11.43 3.34
CA GLU A 61 -14.12 -10.44 4.36
C GLU A 61 -14.20 -11.01 5.79
N GLN A 62 -14.38 -12.33 5.93
CA GLN A 62 -14.37 -13.03 7.21
C GLN A 62 -13.02 -13.03 7.94
N MET A 63 -11.92 -12.64 7.27
CA MET A 63 -10.57 -12.51 7.86
C MET A 63 -10.20 -11.08 8.27
N GLU A 64 -11.04 -10.07 8.01
CA GLU A 64 -10.78 -8.64 8.33
C GLU A 64 -11.02 -8.27 9.81
N LEU A 65 -11.33 -9.25 10.67
CA LEU A 65 -11.56 -9.08 12.10
C LEU A 65 -10.28 -9.35 12.92
N TRP A 66 -9.25 -8.51 12.76
CA TRP A 66 -8.11 -8.44 13.69
C TRP A 66 -7.56 -7.01 13.80
#